data_AF-A0A519ZME0-F1
#
_entry.id   AF-A0A519ZME0-F1
#
_cell.length_a   1.000
_cell.length_b   1.000
_cell.length_c   1.000
_cell.angle_alpha   90.00
_cell.angle_beta   90.00
_cell.angle_gamma   90.00
#
_symmetry.space_group_name_H-M   'P 1'
#
loop_
_entity.id
_entity.type
_entity.pdbx_description
1 polymer ?
#
loop_
_entity_poly.entity_id
_entity_poly.type
_entity_poly.pdbx_seq_one_letter_code
_entity_poly.pdbx_strand_id
1 'polypeptide(L)' 'LLKVPMPRYLHTPLVLADDGQKLSKQNGAQALDLGDPLITLKAAGGRLGLPDDLPGATLPDWLAAAVACWPSRP' A
#
# COMPACT_ATOMS: atom_id res chain seq x y z
N LEU A 1 -35.03 4.04 5.20
CA LEU A 1 -33.73 3.43 4.84
C LEU A 1 -33.75 3.06 3.35
N LEU A 2 -32.65 3.23 2.60
CA LEU A 2 -32.62 3.22 1.13
C LEU A 2 -32.82 1.83 0.44
N LYS A 3 -33.06 0.73 1.17
CA LYS A 3 -33.26 -0.64 0.63
C LYS A 3 -32.21 -1.10 -0.41
N VAL A 4 -30.97 -0.64 -0.28
CA VAL A 4 -29.84 -1.06 -1.12
C VAL A 4 -28.90 -2.00 -0.33
N PRO A 5 -28.17 -2.90 -1.01
CA PRO A 5 -27.17 -3.74 -0.36
C PRO A 5 -26.07 -2.89 0.28
N MET A 6 -25.60 -3.32 1.45
CA MET A 6 -24.49 -2.66 2.15
C MET A 6 -23.17 -2.97 1.44
N PRO A 7 -22.34 -1.96 1.15
CA PRO A 7 -21.01 -2.21 0.59
C PRO A 7 -20.10 -2.89 1.62
N ARG A 8 -19.11 -3.62 1.12
CA ARG A 8 -18.01 -4.12 1.96
C ARG A 8 -16.98 -3.01 2.13
N TYR A 9 -16.52 -2.82 3.36
CA TYR A 9 -15.50 -1.83 3.70
C TYR A 9 -14.19 -2.53 4.01
N LEU A 10 -13.10 -2.01 3.44
CA LEU A 10 -11.76 -2.45 3.73
C LEU A 10 -10.92 -1.29 4.25
N HIS A 11 -10.46 -1.38 5.50
CA HIS A 11 -9.53 -0.42 6.07
C HIS A 11 -8.08 -0.88 5.85
N THR A 12 -7.29 -0.02 5.21
CA THR A 12 -5.84 -0.23 5.07
C THR A 12 -5.10 0.23 6.33
N PRO A 13 -3.90 -0.31 6.60
CA PRO A 13 -3.09 0.14 7.72
C PRO A 13 -2.81 1.65 7.67
N LEU A 14 -2.87 2.28 8.84
CA LEU A 14 -2.50 3.69 9.00
C LEU A 14 -0.97 3.80 9.11
N VAL A 15 -0.37 4.62 8.25
CA VAL A 15 1.07 4.89 8.31
C VAL A 15 1.34 6.02 9.30
N LEU A 16 2.27 5.78 10.22
CA LEU A 16 2.71 6.73 11.26
C LEU A 16 4.12 7.21 10.95
N ALA A 17 4.44 8.44 11.37
CA ALA A 17 5.80 8.95 11.42
C ALA A 17 6.56 8.34 12.61
N ASP A 18 7.88 8.60 12.68
CA ASP A 18 8.76 8.04 13.71
C ASP A 18 8.38 8.46 15.14
N ASP A 19 7.69 9.60 15.29
CA ASP A 19 7.16 10.11 16.55
C ASP A 19 5.78 9.51 16.94
N GLY A 20 5.27 8.55 16.14
CA GLY A 20 4.00 7.90 16.34
C GLY A 20 2.78 8.70 15.88
N GLN A 21 2.96 9.92 15.36
CA GLN A 21 1.87 10.71 14.82
C GLN A 21 1.41 10.20 13.45
N LYS A 22 0.16 10.48 13.11
CA LYS A 22 -0.37 10.18 11.76
C LYS A 22 0.44 10.95 10.73
N LEU A 23 0.98 10.23 9.76
CA LEU A 23 1.68 10.86 8.64
C LEU A 23 0.69 11.73 7.88
N SER A 24 1.05 13.00 7.67
CA SER A 24 0.21 13.97 6.97
C SER A 24 1.08 14.91 6.13
N LYS A 25 0.47 15.65 5.21
CA LYS A 25 1.17 16.68 4.42
C LYS A 25 1.81 17.75 5.30
N GLN A 26 1.30 17.97 6.51
CA GLN A 26 1.89 18.92 7.46
C GLN A 26 2.89 18.26 8.42
N ASN A 27 2.86 16.93 8.55
CA ASN A 27 3.64 16.17 9.52
C ASN A 27 4.61 15.20 8.84
N GLY A 28 5.41 15.68 7.88
CA GLY A 28 6.56 14.91 7.39
C GLY A 28 6.27 13.84 6.32
N ALA A 29 5.11 13.88 5.65
CA ALA A 29 4.93 13.08 4.43
C ALA A 29 5.85 13.62 3.32
N GLN A 30 6.98 12.94 3.11
CA GLN A 30 7.89 13.25 1.99
C GLN A 30 7.23 12.94 0.64
N ALA A 31 7.67 13.64 -0.41
CA ALA A 31 7.30 13.30 -1.77
C ALA A 31 7.85 11.90 -2.13
N LEU A 32 7.13 11.19 -3.00
CA LEU A 32 7.59 9.89 -3.50
C LEU A 32 8.89 10.06 -4.30
N ASP A 33 9.87 9.20 -4.04
CA ASP A 33 11.04 9.08 -4.89
C ASP A 33 10.67 8.30 -6.15
N LEU A 34 10.85 8.95 -7.31
CA LEU A 34 10.58 8.40 -8.63
C LEU A 34 11.88 8.04 -9.37
N GLY A 35 13.05 8.23 -8.77
CA GLY A 35 14.34 7.78 -9.31
C GLY A 35 14.48 6.25 -9.26
N ASP A 36 13.99 5.64 -8.18
CA ASP A 36 13.79 4.18 -8.07
C ASP A 36 12.36 3.85 -7.60
N PRO A 37 11.38 3.88 -8.53
CA PRO A 37 9.97 3.69 -8.18
C PRO A 37 9.67 2.25 -7.72
N LEU A 38 10.52 1.27 -8.06
CA LEU A 38 10.29 -0.12 -7.67
C LEU A 38 10.61 -0.33 -6.18
N ILE A 39 11.68 0.29 -5.67
CA ILE A 39 11.96 0.31 -4.22
C ILE A 39 10.80 0.98 -3.47
N THR A 40 10.34 2.14 -3.94
CA THR A 40 9.21 2.87 -3.35
C THR A 40 7.93 2.02 -3.31
N LEU A 41 7.62 1.29 -4.39
CA LEU A 41 6.47 0.37 -4.42
C LEU A 41 6.62 -0.81 -3.47
N LYS A 42 7.80 -1.43 -3.39
CA LYS A 42 8.07 -2.55 -2.46
C LYS A 42 7.87 -2.12 -1.01
N ALA A 43 8.38 -0.95 -0.64
CA ALA A 43 8.18 -0.38 0.71
C ALA A 43 6.68 -0.16 1.02
N ALA A 44 5.91 0.37 0.07
CA ALA A 44 4.46 0.53 0.21
C ALA A 44 3.73 -0.83 0.31
N GLY A 45 4.16 -1.81 -0.48
CA GLY A 45 3.61 -3.17 -0.48
C GLY A 45 3.76 -3.86 0.87
N GLY A 46 4.93 -3.77 1.50
CA GLY A 46 5.16 -4.30 2.85
C GLY A 46 4.21 -3.68 3.89
N ARG A 47 3.91 -2.37 3.79
CA ARG A 47 2.92 -1.71 4.67
C ARG A 47 1.48 -2.19 4.44
N LEU A 48 1.17 -2.66 3.24
CA LEU A 48 -0.13 -3.25 2.91
C LEU A 48 -0.23 -4.74 3.28
N GLY A 49 0.89 -5.35 3.69
CA GLY A 49 0.99 -6.76 4.06
C GLY A 49 1.21 -7.70 2.88
N LEU A 50 1.78 -7.21 1.78
CA LEU A 50 2.27 -8.05 0.69
C LEU A 50 3.59 -8.74 1.10
N PRO A 51 3.91 -9.92 0.52
CA PRO A 51 5.20 -10.58 0.75
C PRO A 51 6.38 -9.70 0.30
N ASP A 52 7.48 -9.75 1.06
CA ASP A 52 8.68 -8.97 0.74
C ASP A 52 9.47 -9.53 -0.46
N ASP A 53 9.27 -10.81 -0.79
CA ASP A 53 9.99 -11.56 -1.82
C ASP A 53 9.23 -11.69 -3.15
N LEU A 54 8.28 -10.79 -3.41
CA LEU A 54 7.54 -10.79 -4.67
C LEU A 54 8.46 -10.66 -5.89
N PRO A 55 8.28 -11.49 -6.93
CA PRO A 55 9.07 -11.43 -8.15
C PRO A 55 8.75 -10.18 -8.97
N GLY A 56 9.69 -9.79 -9.85
CA GLY A 56 9.52 -8.68 -10.78
C GLY A 56 10.70 -7.71 -10.74
N ALA A 57 11.41 -7.61 -11.87
CA ALA A 57 12.51 -6.66 -12.04
C ALA A 57 12.04 -5.31 -12.59
N THR A 58 10.81 -5.24 -13.09
CA THR A 58 10.19 -4.04 -13.64
C THR A 58 8.91 -3.68 -12.87
N LEU A 59 8.45 -2.44 -13.00
CA LEU A 59 7.19 -2.00 -12.37
C LEU A 59 6.00 -2.87 -12.80
N PRO A 60 5.75 -3.15 -14.10
CA PRO A 60 4.63 -3.98 -14.51
C PRO A 60 4.70 -5.40 -13.95
N ASP A 61 5.88 -6.03 -13.97
CA ASP A 61 6.05 -7.41 -13.49
C ASP A 61 5.78 -7.49 -11.99
N TRP A 62 6.33 -6.54 -11.22
CA TRP A 62 6.12 -6.50 -9.78
C TRP A 62 4.66 -6.22 -9.42
N LEU A 63 4.00 -5.30 -10.14
CA LEU A 63 2.57 -5.03 -9.93
C LEU A 63 1.71 -6.24 -10.24
N ALA A 64 2.02 -7.00 -11.31
CA ALA A 64 1.30 -8.22 -11.64
C ALA A 64 1.44 -9.28 -10.53
N ALA A 65 2.65 -9.45 -9.98
CA ALA A 65 2.89 -10.34 -8.85
C ALA A 65 2.16 -9.87 -7.58
N ALA A 66 2.20 -8.58 -7.27
CA ALA A 66 1.52 -7.98 -6.12
C ALA A 66 0.00 -8.15 -6.17
N VAL A 67 -0.62 -8.01 -7.35
CA VAL A 67 -2.06 -8.23 -7.54
C VAL A 67 -2.44 -9.69 -7.27
N ALA A 68 -1.63 -10.64 -7.73
CA ALA A 68 -1.86 -12.07 -7.50
C ALA A 68 -1.78 -12.46 -6.01
N CYS A 69 -0.94 -11.76 -5.24
CA CYS A 69 -0.77 -11.95 -3.80
C CYS A 69 -1.62 -11.00 -2.96
N TRP A 70 -2.54 -10.25 -3.57
CA TRP A 70 -3.34 -9.27 -2.83
C TRP A 70 -4.18 -9.98 -1.78
N PRO A 71 -4.03 -9.63 -0.49
CA PRO A 71 -4.74 -10.34 0.56
C PRO A 71 -6.23 -10.11 0.39
N SER A 72 -6.99 -11.19 0.21
CA SER A 72 -8.45 -11.17 0.31
C SER A 72 -8.81 -10.88 1.76
N ARG A 73 -8.90 -9.61 2.13
CA ARG A 73 -9.40 -9.22 3.46
C ARG A 73 -10.94 -9.32 3.43
N PRO A 74 -11.57 -10.08 4.34
CA PRO A 74 -13.02 -10.17 4.43
C PRO A 74 -13.67 -8.81 4.70
#